data_AF-A0A1X7SHC4-F1
#
_entry.id   AF-A0A1X7SHC4-F1
#
_cell.length_a   1.000
_cell.length_b   1.000
_cell.length_c   1.000
_cell.angle_alpha   90.00
_cell.angle_beta   90.00
_cell.angle_gamma   90.00
#
_symmetry.space_group_name_H-M   'P 1'
#
loop_
_entity.id
_entity.type
_entity.pdbx_description
1 polymer ?
#
loop_
_entity_poly.entity_id
_entity_poly.type
_entity_poly.pdbx_seq_one_letter_code
_entity_poly.pdbx_strand_id
1 'polypeptide(L)'
;MSALAKIESIGQKLVQMDEKSIDESALISPVPDRLDLLNNSLTDKQLLCIEYVCEFGLGIIKRQVTTAKDERGKLKFDALYTVLSQKYVDDAPSLLRLILSRLRYSTRDEHIKTRILRRLPIMTKSDKEAIYKKYPNFDLWLTLTVAMTSMRDSDYRVLKDHLRLNVLTGYAETGITSPCHLLELMENQLAPHGFDSNSLNNVLKWFRDCGLKYPKEIVNYQKRHNKQVPTHWEICK
;
A
#
# COMPACT_ATOMS: atom_id res chain seq x y z
N MET A 1 -11.35 5.42 71.44
CA MET A 1 -10.88 5.85 70.11
C MET A 1 -12.06 6.43 69.34
N SER A 2 -11.96 7.73 69.00
CA SER A 2 -13.03 8.51 68.37
C SER A 2 -13.37 7.98 66.96
N ALA A 3 -14.66 8.03 66.58
CA ALA A 3 -15.14 7.66 65.25
C ALA A 3 -14.44 8.42 64.11
N LEU A 4 -13.86 9.59 64.39
CA LEU A 4 -13.06 10.38 63.45
C LEU A 4 -11.74 9.70 63.06
N ALA A 5 -11.07 9.00 63.98
CA ALA A 5 -9.81 8.30 63.68
C ALA A 5 -10.01 7.07 62.77
N LYS A 6 -11.23 6.51 62.74
CA LYS A 6 -11.61 5.40 61.85
C LYS A 6 -11.90 5.87 60.42
N ILE A 7 -12.38 7.11 60.25
CA ILE A 7 -12.68 7.69 58.93
C ILE A 7 -11.39 8.14 58.22
N GLU A 8 -10.41 8.69 58.95
CA GLU A 8 -9.11 9.07 58.38
C GLU A 8 -8.28 7.85 57.95
N SER A 9 -8.34 6.74 58.70
CA SER A 9 -7.67 5.49 58.33
C SER A 9 -8.30 4.80 57.09
N ILE A 10 -9.60 4.99 56.87
CA ILE A 10 -10.30 4.50 55.67
C ILE A 10 -10.02 5.43 54.48
N GLY A 11 -9.96 6.75 54.70
CA GLY A 11 -9.57 7.73 53.69
C GLY A 11 -8.13 7.55 53.19
N GLN A 12 -7.18 7.25 54.08
CA GLN A 12 -5.79 6.99 53.67
C GLN A 12 -5.59 5.60 53.01
N LYS A 13 -6.44 4.61 53.33
CA LYS A 13 -6.45 3.32 52.61
C LYS A 13 -7.12 3.40 51.24
N LEU A 14 -8.13 4.25 51.06
CA LEU A 14 -8.76 4.50 49.77
C LEU A 14 -7.88 5.34 48.83
N VAL A 15 -7.01 6.21 49.37
CA VAL A 15 -6.04 6.97 48.56
C VAL A 15 -4.80 6.14 48.16
N GLN A 16 -4.58 4.97 48.76
CA GLN A 16 -3.50 4.04 48.39
C GLN A 16 -3.97 2.78 47.65
N MET A 17 -5.28 2.66 47.37
CA MET A 17 -5.87 1.54 46.61
C MET A 17 -6.52 1.97 45.29
N ASP A 18 -6.24 3.18 44.80
CA ASP A 18 -6.26 3.42 43.35
C ASP A 18 -4.99 2.82 42.77
N GLU A 19 -5.10 1.51 42.59
CA GLU A 19 -4.46 0.73 41.57
C GLU A 19 -3.98 1.62 40.42
N LYS A 20 -2.65 1.58 40.24
CA LYS A 20 -1.99 1.59 38.93
C LYS A 20 -3.00 1.28 37.81
N SER A 21 -3.64 2.30 37.26
CA SER A 21 -4.00 2.26 35.86
C SER A 21 -2.66 2.32 35.14
N ILE A 22 -2.09 1.14 34.91
CA ILE A 22 -1.15 0.98 33.83
C ILE A 22 -1.96 1.40 32.61
N ASP A 23 -1.71 2.62 32.18
CA ASP A 23 -2.13 3.14 30.92
C ASP A 23 -1.58 2.17 29.86
N GLU A 24 -2.39 1.20 29.46
CA GLU A 24 -2.06 0.25 28.39
C GLU A 24 -1.85 0.94 27.04
N SER A 25 -1.99 2.28 26.97
CA SER A 25 -1.54 3.08 25.83
C SER A 25 -0.01 3.17 25.71
N ALA A 26 0.75 2.75 26.73
CA ALA A 26 2.21 2.67 26.67
C ALA A 26 2.68 1.19 26.66
N LEU A 27 2.88 0.65 25.44
CA LEU A 27 3.88 -0.40 25.05
C LEU A 27 3.42 -1.38 23.95
N ILE A 28 2.36 -1.08 23.19
CA ILE A 28 2.28 -1.67 21.85
C ILE A 28 3.31 -0.93 21.01
N SER A 29 4.52 -1.50 20.84
CA SER A 29 5.46 -0.97 19.84
C SER A 29 4.67 -0.78 18.53
N PRO A 30 4.69 0.42 17.92
CA PRO A 30 3.93 0.68 16.69
C PRO A 30 4.45 -0.15 15.51
N VAL A 31 5.61 -0.78 15.69
CA VAL A 31 6.21 -1.72 14.76
C VAL A 31 5.53 -3.08 14.91
N PRO A 32 4.94 -3.62 13.84
CA PRO A 32 4.51 -5.00 13.83
C PRO A 32 5.71 -5.91 14.11
N ASP A 33 5.68 -6.65 15.22
CA ASP A 33 6.66 -7.71 15.45
C ASP A 33 6.36 -8.87 14.49
N ARG A 34 7.40 -9.46 13.91
CA ARG A 34 7.32 -10.64 13.01
C ARG A 34 6.73 -10.35 11.63
N LEU A 35 7.16 -9.28 10.94
CA LEU A 35 6.76 -9.04 9.55
C LEU A 35 7.26 -10.15 8.61
N ASP A 36 8.22 -10.98 9.04
CA ASP A 36 8.62 -12.23 8.38
C ASP A 36 7.44 -13.13 8.03
N LEU A 37 6.38 -13.11 8.84
CA LEU A 37 5.16 -13.90 8.59
C LEU A 37 4.41 -13.45 7.32
N LEU A 38 4.58 -12.21 6.89
CA LEU A 38 3.97 -11.73 5.64
C LEU A 38 4.61 -12.37 4.41
N ASN A 39 5.90 -12.71 4.46
CA ASN A 39 6.68 -13.19 3.31
C ASN A 39 6.04 -14.41 2.62
N ASN A 40 5.52 -15.34 3.42
CA ASN A 40 4.92 -16.58 2.92
C ASN A 40 3.40 -16.49 2.75
N SER A 41 2.78 -15.38 3.19
CA SER A 41 1.33 -15.21 3.16
C SER A 41 0.85 -14.36 1.98
N LEU A 42 1.75 -13.55 1.41
CA LEU A 42 1.48 -12.70 0.25
C LEU A 42 1.79 -13.46 -1.04
N THR A 43 0.94 -13.27 -2.04
CA THR A 43 1.19 -13.81 -3.39
C THR A 43 2.34 -13.07 -4.07
N ASP A 44 3.01 -13.70 -5.04
CA ASP A 44 4.08 -13.04 -5.81
C ASP A 44 3.62 -11.73 -6.48
N LYS A 45 2.37 -11.67 -6.96
CA LYS A 45 1.76 -10.43 -7.50
C LYS A 45 1.67 -9.32 -6.44
N GLN A 46 1.31 -9.67 -5.20
CA GLN A 46 1.26 -8.72 -4.10
C GLN A 46 2.65 -8.28 -3.66
N LEU A 47 3.61 -9.20 -3.55
CA LEU A 47 5.01 -8.89 -3.23
C LEU A 47 5.60 -7.90 -4.24
N LEU A 48 5.41 -8.17 -5.54
CA LEU A 48 5.82 -7.26 -6.61
C LEU A 48 5.12 -5.90 -6.51
N CYS A 49 3.81 -5.87 -6.27
CA CYS A 49 3.10 -4.60 -6.08
C CYS A 49 3.74 -3.77 -4.95
N ILE A 50 4.11 -4.41 -3.84
CA ILE A 50 4.69 -3.73 -2.67
C ILE A 50 6.09 -3.22 -3.00
N GLU A 51 6.89 -4.03 -3.70
CA GLU A 51 8.21 -3.65 -4.20
C GLU A 51 8.15 -2.36 -5.03
N TYR A 52 7.29 -2.34 -6.05
CA TYR A 52 7.16 -1.21 -6.97
C TYR A 52 6.59 0.05 -6.30
N VAL A 53 5.62 -0.11 -5.39
CA VAL A 53 5.10 1.03 -4.63
C VAL A 53 6.16 1.64 -3.74
N CYS A 54 7.03 0.83 -3.14
CA CYS A 54 8.14 1.32 -2.33
C CYS A 54 9.21 2.00 -3.18
N GLU A 55 9.57 1.42 -4.33
CA GLU A 55 10.58 1.97 -5.23
C GLU A 55 10.10 3.28 -5.87
N PHE A 56 8.99 3.25 -6.60
CA PHE A 56 8.55 4.39 -7.40
C PHE A 56 7.62 5.34 -6.64
N GLY A 57 6.75 4.81 -5.78
CA GLY A 57 5.81 5.61 -5.00
C GLY A 57 6.44 6.33 -3.82
N LEU A 58 7.40 5.67 -3.15
CA LEU A 58 8.10 6.17 -1.96
C LEU A 58 9.58 6.47 -2.22
N GLY A 59 10.09 6.30 -3.44
CA GLY A 59 11.48 6.63 -3.78
C GLY A 59 12.51 5.85 -2.95
N ILE A 60 12.18 4.62 -2.51
CA ILE A 60 13.18 3.75 -1.87
C ILE A 60 14.10 3.24 -2.97
N ILE A 61 15.39 3.49 -2.84
CA ILE A 61 16.35 3.22 -3.91
C ILE A 61 16.37 1.72 -4.20
N LYS A 62 16.35 1.31 -5.48
CA LYS A 62 16.36 -0.10 -5.92
C LYS A 62 17.41 -0.95 -5.21
N ARG A 63 18.58 -0.37 -4.90
CA ARG A 63 19.64 -1.04 -4.10
C ARG A 63 19.18 -1.40 -2.69
N GLN A 64 18.44 -0.52 -2.01
CA GLN A 64 17.87 -0.77 -0.68
C GLN A 64 16.76 -1.83 -0.72
N VAL A 65 15.95 -1.81 -1.78
CA VAL A 65 14.95 -2.86 -2.05
C VAL A 65 15.63 -4.21 -2.33
N THR A 66 16.74 -4.20 -3.09
CA THR A 66 17.52 -5.40 -3.41
C THR A 66 18.19 -5.98 -2.18
N THR A 67 18.72 -5.15 -1.27
CA THR A 67 19.25 -5.63 0.02
C THR A 67 18.17 -6.24 0.93
N ALA A 68 16.90 -5.93 0.66
CA ALA A 68 15.78 -6.56 1.34
C ALA A 68 15.38 -7.90 0.71
N LYS A 69 16.08 -8.41 -0.32
CA LYS A 69 15.78 -9.72 -0.93
C LYS A 69 16.61 -10.85 -0.31
N ASP A 70 16.07 -12.06 -0.32
CA ASP A 70 16.81 -13.28 0.01
C ASP A 70 17.69 -13.75 -1.16
N GLU A 71 18.43 -14.84 -0.95
CA GLU A 71 19.31 -15.44 -1.95
C GLU A 71 18.56 -15.93 -3.21
N ARG A 72 17.22 -16.05 -3.14
CA ARG A 72 16.35 -16.44 -4.26
C ARG A 72 15.68 -15.22 -4.91
N GLY A 73 16.03 -14.01 -4.49
CA GLY A 73 15.44 -12.76 -5.00
C GLY A 73 14.06 -12.44 -4.44
N LYS A 74 13.58 -13.16 -3.40
CA LYS A 74 12.29 -12.88 -2.77
C LYS A 74 12.43 -11.77 -1.73
N LEU A 75 11.49 -10.83 -1.76
CA LEU A 75 11.42 -9.72 -0.81
C LEU A 75 11.21 -10.21 0.63
N LYS A 76 12.04 -9.73 1.56
CA LYS A 76 11.90 -9.88 3.01
C LYS A 76 11.22 -8.65 3.58
N PHE A 77 10.00 -8.83 4.08
CA PHE A 77 9.17 -7.74 4.60
C PHE A 77 9.79 -6.99 5.76
N ASP A 78 10.47 -7.66 6.70
CA ASP A 78 11.12 -6.97 7.83
C ASP A 78 12.21 -5.99 7.34
N ALA A 79 12.98 -6.39 6.33
CA ALA A 79 14.04 -5.57 5.77
C ALA A 79 13.47 -4.37 5.01
N LEU A 80 12.44 -4.58 4.19
CA LEU A 80 11.76 -3.47 3.50
C LEU A 80 11.11 -2.50 4.49
N TYR A 81 10.47 -3.03 5.54
CA TYR A 81 9.84 -2.21 6.56
C TYR A 81 10.85 -1.41 7.39
N THR A 82 12.02 -1.99 7.67
CA THR A 82 13.12 -1.25 8.32
C THR A 82 13.51 -0.01 7.52
N VAL A 83 13.63 -0.15 6.19
CA VAL A 83 13.92 1.00 5.30
C VAL A 83 12.79 2.02 5.31
N LEU A 84 11.52 1.55 5.29
CA LEU A 84 10.35 2.42 5.39
C LEU A 84 10.36 3.21 6.71
N SER A 85 10.58 2.55 7.84
CA SER A 85 10.60 3.18 9.17
C SER A 85 11.76 4.16 9.35
N GLN A 86 12.90 3.94 8.69
CA GLN A 86 13.99 4.92 8.71
C GLN A 86 13.66 6.18 7.93
N LYS A 87 12.99 6.03 6.77
CA LYS A 87 12.70 7.15 5.86
C LYS A 87 11.40 7.89 6.22
N TYR A 88 10.44 7.18 6.80
CA TYR A 88 9.08 7.64 7.10
C TYR A 88 8.71 7.32 8.55
N VAL A 89 9.52 7.79 9.49
CA VAL A 89 9.46 7.43 10.93
C VAL A 89 8.02 7.39 11.48
N ASP A 90 7.25 8.46 11.25
CA ASP A 90 5.89 8.58 11.79
C ASP A 90 4.82 7.88 10.93
N ASP A 91 5.07 7.75 9.63
CA ASP A 91 4.06 7.33 8.65
C ASP A 91 4.22 5.89 8.17
N ALA A 92 5.34 5.21 8.45
CA ALA A 92 5.61 3.86 7.98
C ALA A 92 4.50 2.84 8.34
N PRO A 93 3.94 2.83 9.57
CA PRO A 93 2.79 1.98 9.88
C PRO A 93 1.55 2.32 9.03
N SER A 94 1.25 3.60 8.82
CA SER A 94 0.12 4.07 8.01
C SER A 94 0.28 3.72 6.53
N LEU A 95 1.49 3.88 5.98
CA LEU A 95 1.84 3.48 4.62
C LEU A 95 1.67 1.97 4.43
N LEU A 96 2.21 1.16 5.34
CA LEU A 96 2.04 -0.29 5.29
C LEU A 96 0.57 -0.71 5.40
N ARG A 97 -0.20 -0.07 6.29
CA ARG A 97 -1.64 -0.30 6.43
C ARG A 97 -2.39 -0.02 5.13
N LEU A 98 -2.09 1.09 4.47
CA LEU A 98 -2.70 1.47 3.20
C LEU A 98 -2.37 0.48 2.09
N ILE A 99 -1.10 0.09 1.97
CA ILE A 99 -0.64 -0.90 0.99
C ILE A 99 -1.42 -2.21 1.15
N LEU A 100 -1.41 -2.81 2.35
CA LEU A 100 -2.09 -4.08 2.62
C LEU A 100 -3.61 -3.97 2.41
N SER A 101 -4.21 -2.86 2.84
CA SER A 101 -5.65 -2.62 2.66
C SER A 101 -6.03 -2.50 1.18
N ARG A 102 -5.24 -1.80 0.37
CA ARG A 102 -5.53 -1.60 -1.06
C ARG A 102 -5.31 -2.89 -1.86
N LEU A 103 -4.36 -3.72 -1.46
CA LEU A 103 -4.17 -5.08 -1.96
C LEU A 103 -5.26 -6.07 -1.52
N ARG A 104 -6.21 -5.63 -0.69
CA ARG A 104 -7.25 -6.45 -0.06
C ARG A 104 -6.66 -7.67 0.64
N TYR A 105 -5.47 -7.50 1.22
CA TYR A 105 -4.80 -8.57 1.95
C TYR A 105 -5.67 -8.96 3.15
N SER A 106 -5.96 -10.26 3.23
CA SER A 106 -6.65 -10.87 4.35
C SER A 106 -6.08 -12.26 4.56
N THR A 107 -6.15 -12.75 5.80
CA THR A 107 -5.59 -14.04 6.18
C THR A 107 -6.47 -14.70 7.23
N ARG A 108 -6.43 -16.03 7.28
CA ARG A 108 -7.01 -16.83 8.37
C ARG A 108 -6.02 -17.07 9.50
N ASP A 109 -4.74 -16.79 9.27
CA ASP A 109 -3.67 -16.95 10.26
C ASP A 109 -3.85 -15.96 11.41
N GLU A 110 -4.14 -16.47 12.61
CA GLU A 110 -4.35 -15.67 13.81
C GLU A 110 -3.08 -14.97 14.30
N HIS A 111 -1.89 -15.52 14.03
CA HIS A 111 -0.64 -14.84 14.36
C HIS A 111 -0.45 -13.59 13.52
N ILE A 112 -0.71 -13.65 12.21
CA ILE A 112 -0.64 -12.46 11.34
C ILE A 112 -1.70 -11.43 11.75
N LYS A 113 -2.93 -11.86 12.05
CA LYS A 113 -3.98 -10.93 12.50
C LYS A 113 -3.58 -10.20 13.78
N THR A 114 -3.14 -10.94 14.80
CA THR A 114 -2.86 -10.39 16.13
C THR A 114 -1.55 -9.62 16.19
N ARG A 115 -0.47 -10.15 15.61
CA ARG A 115 0.88 -9.56 15.69
C ARG A 115 1.12 -8.48 14.65
N ILE A 116 0.36 -8.45 13.56
CA ILE A 116 0.57 -7.49 12.47
C ILE A 116 -0.66 -6.62 12.25
N LEU A 117 -1.77 -7.21 11.78
CA LEU A 117 -2.90 -6.41 11.28
C LEU A 117 -3.62 -5.59 12.36
N ARG A 118 -3.66 -6.07 13.62
CA ARG A 118 -4.22 -5.34 14.77
C ARG A 118 -3.30 -4.25 15.31
N ARG A 119 -1.99 -4.34 15.06
CA ARG A 119 -1.00 -3.34 15.53
C ARG A 119 -0.82 -2.19 14.57
N LEU A 120 -1.15 -2.41 13.29
CA LEU A 120 -1.22 -1.32 12.32
C LEU A 120 -2.38 -0.37 12.66
N PRO A 121 -2.21 0.95 12.42
CA PRO A 121 -3.20 1.94 12.79
C PRO A 121 -4.55 1.69 12.10
N ILE A 122 -5.64 1.89 12.84
CA ILE A 122 -6.98 1.94 12.26
C ILE A 122 -7.16 3.32 11.63
N MET A 123 -7.28 3.35 10.30
CA MET A 123 -7.36 4.61 9.55
C MET A 123 -8.80 4.89 9.13
N THR A 124 -9.30 6.07 9.51
CA THR A 124 -10.55 6.65 8.99
C THR A 124 -10.40 7.07 7.53
N LYS A 125 -11.48 7.53 6.89
CA LYS A 125 -11.40 8.07 5.53
C LYS A 125 -10.48 9.30 5.47
N SER A 126 -10.58 10.19 6.46
CA SER A 126 -9.79 11.42 6.53
C SER A 126 -8.29 11.14 6.68
N ASP A 127 -7.91 10.17 7.52
CA ASP A 127 -6.50 9.79 7.72
C ASP A 127 -5.86 9.29 6.41
N LYS A 128 -6.61 8.49 5.65
CA LYS A 128 -6.14 7.97 4.35
C LYS A 128 -5.94 9.12 3.36
N GLU A 129 -6.91 10.04 3.29
CA GLU A 129 -6.83 11.23 2.42
C GLU A 129 -5.65 12.13 2.80
N ALA A 130 -5.37 12.31 4.09
CA ALA A 130 -4.21 13.05 4.58
C ALA A 130 -2.88 12.42 4.10
N ILE A 131 -2.73 11.10 4.24
CA ILE A 131 -1.54 10.39 3.75
C ILE A 131 -1.40 10.49 2.23
N TYR A 132 -2.48 10.32 1.46
CA TYR A 132 -2.42 10.46 0.00
C TYR A 132 -2.06 11.89 -0.44
N LYS A 133 -2.55 12.90 0.28
CA LYS A 133 -2.17 14.31 0.03
C LYS A 133 -0.71 14.57 0.36
N LYS A 134 -0.20 13.97 1.44
CA LYS A 134 1.20 14.07 1.87
C LYS A 134 2.15 13.36 0.91
N TYR A 135 1.71 12.23 0.33
CA TYR A 135 2.51 11.38 -0.57
C TYR A 135 1.77 11.11 -1.89
N PRO A 136 1.70 12.10 -2.81
CA PRO A 136 0.94 11.96 -4.07
C PRO A 136 1.49 10.88 -5.00
N ASN A 137 2.82 10.74 -5.10
CA ASN A 137 3.45 9.67 -5.90
C ASN A 137 3.13 8.28 -5.34
N PHE A 138 3.05 8.13 -4.02
CA PHE A 138 2.64 6.90 -3.37
C PHE A 138 1.18 6.55 -3.71
N ASP A 139 0.26 7.51 -3.60
CA ASP A 139 -1.15 7.28 -3.94
C ASP A 139 -1.32 6.82 -5.40
N LEU A 140 -0.56 7.46 -6.29
CA LEU A 140 -0.56 7.19 -7.71
C LEU A 140 -0.01 5.80 -8.03
N TRP A 141 1.19 5.47 -7.57
CA TRP A 141 1.81 4.17 -7.81
C TRP A 141 1.04 3.04 -7.13
N LEU A 142 0.51 3.24 -5.92
CA LEU A 142 -0.35 2.26 -5.26
C LEU A 142 -1.65 2.05 -6.03
N THR A 143 -2.21 3.11 -6.61
CA THR A 143 -3.40 2.99 -7.45
C THR A 143 -3.12 2.16 -8.70
N LEU A 144 -2.04 2.44 -9.42
CA LEU A 144 -1.72 1.79 -10.69
C LEU A 144 -1.32 0.34 -10.51
N THR A 145 -0.42 0.06 -9.57
CA THR A 145 0.05 -1.30 -9.31
C THR A 145 -1.10 -2.20 -8.86
N VAL A 146 -2.00 -1.72 -7.99
CA VAL A 146 -3.20 -2.48 -7.60
C VAL A 146 -4.16 -2.65 -8.78
N ALA A 147 -4.39 -1.60 -9.59
CA ALA A 147 -5.26 -1.67 -10.77
C ALA A 147 -4.76 -2.72 -11.78
N MET A 148 -3.46 -2.75 -12.03
CA MET A 148 -2.82 -3.64 -12.99
C MET A 148 -2.75 -5.09 -12.49
N THR A 149 -2.46 -5.30 -11.20
CA THR A 149 -2.33 -6.64 -10.62
C THR A 149 -3.67 -7.32 -10.32
N SER A 150 -4.75 -6.54 -10.15
CA SER A 150 -6.12 -7.04 -9.95
C SER A 150 -6.91 -7.26 -11.24
N MET A 151 -6.35 -6.86 -12.38
CA MET A 151 -6.96 -7.04 -13.69
C MET A 151 -7.09 -8.53 -14.05
N ARG A 152 -8.15 -8.89 -14.79
CA ARG A 152 -8.28 -10.23 -15.35
C ARG A 152 -7.17 -10.48 -16.37
N ASP A 153 -6.66 -11.70 -16.44
CA ASP A 153 -5.54 -12.04 -17.33
C ASP A 153 -5.86 -11.80 -18.82
N SER A 154 -7.14 -11.85 -19.22
CA SER A 154 -7.59 -11.50 -20.57
C SER A 154 -7.45 -10.00 -20.85
N ASP A 155 -7.94 -9.17 -19.94
CA ASP A 155 -7.92 -7.71 -20.06
C ASP A 155 -6.46 -7.22 -19.99
N TYR A 156 -5.64 -7.82 -19.13
CA TYR A 156 -4.22 -7.54 -19.05
C TYR A 156 -3.49 -7.90 -20.34
N ARG A 157 -3.81 -9.03 -20.96
CA ARG A 157 -3.22 -9.41 -22.26
C ARG A 157 -3.54 -8.39 -23.34
N VAL A 158 -4.80 -7.97 -23.45
CA VAL A 158 -5.20 -6.92 -24.41
C VAL A 158 -4.41 -5.63 -24.19
N LEU A 159 -4.32 -5.17 -22.94
CA LEU A 159 -3.56 -3.96 -22.61
C LEU A 159 -2.05 -4.11 -22.87
N LYS A 160 -1.47 -5.25 -22.48
CA LYS A 160 -0.05 -5.57 -22.69
C LYS A 160 0.28 -5.55 -24.17
N ASP A 161 -0.53 -6.21 -25.01
CA ASP A 161 -0.28 -6.31 -26.44
C ASP A 161 -0.45 -4.95 -27.13
N HIS A 162 -1.48 -4.19 -26.76
CA HIS A 162 -1.65 -2.83 -27.25
C HIS A 162 -0.44 -1.95 -26.92
N LEU A 163 0.01 -1.93 -25.66
CA LEU A 163 1.17 -1.13 -25.25
C LEU A 163 2.46 -1.59 -25.90
N ARG A 164 2.67 -2.91 -26.02
CA ARG A 164 3.84 -3.47 -26.69
C ARG A 164 3.92 -3.05 -28.15
N LEU A 165 2.80 -3.14 -28.88
CA LEU A 165 2.76 -2.86 -30.32
C LEU A 165 2.78 -1.37 -30.65
N ASN A 166 2.21 -0.52 -29.79
CA ASN A 166 2.01 0.90 -30.10
C ASN A 166 2.92 1.86 -29.32
N VAL A 167 3.53 1.41 -28.23
CA VAL A 167 4.39 2.26 -27.38
C VAL A 167 5.76 1.64 -27.20
N LEU A 168 5.84 0.41 -26.71
CA LEU A 168 7.10 -0.29 -26.44
C LEU A 168 7.62 -1.00 -27.70
N THR A 169 7.64 -0.29 -28.83
CA THR A 169 8.06 -0.86 -30.12
C THR A 169 9.47 -1.45 -30.00
N GLY A 170 9.63 -2.71 -30.41
CA GLY A 170 10.88 -3.46 -30.28
C GLY A 170 11.00 -4.35 -29.03
N TYR A 171 10.09 -4.25 -28.05
CA TYR A 171 10.05 -5.21 -26.94
C TYR A 171 9.43 -6.55 -27.37
N ALA A 172 10.17 -7.63 -27.10
CA ALA A 172 9.65 -8.99 -27.24
C ALA A 172 8.51 -9.25 -26.23
N GLU A 173 7.57 -10.13 -26.57
CA GLU A 173 6.46 -10.47 -25.67
C GLU A 173 6.97 -11.05 -24.33
N THR A 174 8.00 -11.89 -24.38
CA THR A 174 8.65 -12.48 -23.21
C THR A 174 9.44 -11.45 -22.38
N GLY A 175 9.66 -10.25 -22.92
CA GLY A 175 10.34 -9.16 -22.24
C GLY A 175 9.47 -8.47 -21.18
N ILE A 176 8.15 -8.68 -21.18
CA ILE A 176 7.22 -8.11 -20.18
C ILE A 176 6.81 -9.21 -19.21
N THR A 177 7.45 -9.21 -18.04
CA THR A 177 7.38 -10.32 -17.07
C THR A 177 6.22 -10.21 -16.07
N SER A 178 5.64 -9.02 -15.87
CA SER A 178 4.54 -8.81 -14.94
C SER A 178 3.76 -7.52 -15.22
N PRO A 179 2.54 -7.34 -14.65
CA PRO A 179 1.81 -6.07 -14.75
C PRO A 179 2.55 -4.87 -14.13
N CYS A 180 3.30 -5.09 -13.05
CA CYS A 180 4.13 -4.04 -12.43
C CYS A 180 5.34 -3.69 -13.31
N HIS A 181 5.99 -4.69 -13.93
CA HIS A 181 7.07 -4.45 -14.87
C HIS A 181 6.58 -3.69 -16.11
N LEU A 182 5.36 -3.96 -16.60
CA LEU A 182 4.77 -3.14 -17.66
C LEU A 182 4.66 -1.67 -17.26
N LEU A 183 4.24 -1.36 -16.03
CA LEU A 183 4.20 0.02 -15.53
C LEU A 183 5.60 0.66 -15.48
N GLU A 184 6.63 -0.10 -15.06
CA GLU A 184 8.04 0.35 -15.09
C GLU A 184 8.48 0.77 -16.49
N LEU A 185 8.18 -0.08 -17.48
CA LEU A 185 8.57 0.18 -18.85
C LEU A 185 7.88 1.43 -19.38
N MET A 186 6.61 1.65 -19.00
CA MET A 186 5.84 2.84 -19.36
C MET A 186 6.31 4.11 -18.63
N GLU A 187 6.75 4.01 -17.38
CA GLU A 187 7.40 5.13 -16.66
C GLU A 187 8.63 5.64 -17.40
N ASN A 188 9.43 4.72 -17.93
CA ASN A 188 10.68 5.04 -18.61
C ASN A 188 10.50 5.52 -20.06
N GLN A 189 9.26 5.59 -20.58
CA GLN A 189 9.02 6.13 -21.92
C GLN A 189 9.00 7.66 -21.91
N LEU A 190 9.55 8.26 -22.96
CA LEU A 190 9.48 9.70 -23.16
C LEU A 190 8.04 10.14 -23.51
N ALA A 191 7.76 11.42 -23.27
CA ALA A 191 6.55 12.06 -23.77
C ALA A 191 6.47 11.90 -25.31
N PRO A 192 5.28 11.68 -25.88
CA PRO A 192 3.96 11.75 -25.24
C PRO A 192 3.46 10.40 -24.66
N HIS A 193 4.27 9.33 -24.68
CA HIS A 193 3.78 7.98 -24.48
C HIS A 193 3.92 7.46 -23.03
N GLY A 194 4.88 7.99 -22.29
CA GLY A 194 5.16 7.54 -20.94
C GLY A 194 4.16 7.99 -19.88
N PHE A 195 4.43 7.56 -18.67
CA PHE A 195 3.67 7.99 -17.51
C PHE A 195 3.93 9.46 -17.16
N ASP A 196 2.90 10.18 -16.75
CA ASP A 196 3.04 11.51 -16.15
C ASP A 196 2.63 11.40 -14.68
N SER A 197 3.57 11.65 -13.76
CA SER A 197 3.32 11.61 -12.32
C SER A 197 2.25 12.61 -11.87
N ASN A 198 1.91 13.60 -12.69
CA ASN A 198 0.88 14.59 -12.40
C ASN A 198 -0.49 14.22 -13.02
N SER A 199 -0.53 13.22 -13.91
CA SER A 199 -1.73 12.93 -14.69
C SER A 199 -1.86 11.47 -15.12
N LEU A 200 -3.06 10.91 -14.90
CA LEU A 200 -3.43 9.60 -15.43
C LEU A 200 -3.92 9.65 -16.88
N ASN A 201 -3.75 10.75 -17.61
CA ASN A 201 -4.31 10.92 -18.97
C ASN A 201 -3.85 9.82 -19.93
N ASN A 202 -2.56 9.48 -19.93
CA ASN A 202 -2.03 8.42 -20.78
C ASN A 202 -2.55 7.05 -20.37
N VAL A 203 -2.61 6.77 -19.07
CA VAL A 203 -3.23 5.54 -18.55
C VAL A 203 -4.67 5.41 -19.02
N LEU A 204 -5.49 6.45 -18.81
CA LEU A 204 -6.89 6.47 -19.25
C LEU A 204 -7.02 6.31 -20.77
N LYS A 205 -6.09 6.88 -21.55
CA LYS A 205 -6.04 6.70 -23.00
C LYS A 205 -5.79 5.24 -23.36
N TRP A 206 -4.83 4.56 -22.74
CA TRP A 206 -4.53 3.15 -23.05
C TRP A 206 -5.74 2.24 -22.81
N PHE A 207 -6.42 2.39 -21.67
CA PHE A 207 -7.65 1.64 -21.39
C PHE A 207 -8.73 1.90 -22.44
N ARG A 208 -8.89 3.16 -22.85
CA ARG A 208 -9.85 3.55 -23.88
C ARG A 208 -9.51 2.95 -25.25
N ASP A 209 -8.26 3.03 -25.67
CA ASP A 209 -7.78 2.51 -26.95
C ASP A 209 -7.90 0.98 -27.01
N CYS A 210 -7.84 0.31 -25.85
CA CYS A 210 -8.06 -1.12 -25.71
C CYS A 210 -9.55 -1.53 -25.58
N GLY A 211 -10.49 -0.59 -25.51
CA GLY A 211 -11.90 -0.90 -25.24
C GLY A 211 -12.14 -1.45 -23.82
N LEU A 212 -11.24 -1.20 -22.87
CA LEU A 212 -11.29 -1.74 -21.51
C LEU A 212 -12.00 -0.77 -20.55
N LYS A 213 -12.79 -1.34 -19.64
CA LYS A 213 -13.35 -0.57 -18.52
C LYS A 213 -12.24 -0.07 -17.60
N TYR A 214 -12.42 1.13 -17.06
CA TYR A 214 -11.51 1.62 -16.04
C TYR A 214 -11.62 0.81 -14.75
N PRO A 215 -10.49 0.33 -14.20
CA PRO A 215 -10.44 -0.25 -12.87
C PRO A 215 -11.02 0.70 -11.82
N LYS A 216 -11.74 0.15 -10.84
CA LYS A 216 -12.33 0.91 -9.73
C LYS A 216 -11.27 1.75 -9.01
N GLU A 217 -10.06 1.23 -8.93
CA GLU A 217 -8.89 1.85 -8.36
C GLU A 217 -8.57 3.20 -9.04
N ILE A 218 -8.54 3.23 -10.38
CA ILE A 218 -8.32 4.43 -11.19
C ILE A 218 -9.47 5.42 -11.04
N VAL A 219 -10.72 4.93 -11.08
CA VAL A 219 -11.92 5.76 -10.85
C VAL A 219 -11.88 6.44 -9.48
N ASN A 220 -11.52 5.68 -8.44
CA ASN A 220 -11.43 6.21 -7.08
C ASN A 220 -10.29 7.22 -6.94
N TYR A 221 -9.16 7.03 -7.63
CA TYR A 221 -8.07 8.01 -7.64
C TYR A 221 -8.53 9.33 -8.25
N GLN A 222 -9.16 9.29 -9.42
CA GLN A 222 -9.69 10.50 -10.07
C GLN A 222 -10.65 11.26 -9.15
N LYS A 223 -11.56 10.55 -8.48
CA LYS A 223 -12.47 11.13 -7.47
C LYS A 223 -11.73 11.74 -6.28
N ARG A 224 -10.71 11.07 -5.73
CA ARG A 224 -9.89 11.60 -4.61
C ARG A 224 -9.18 12.91 -4.98
N HIS A 225 -8.80 13.06 -6.24
CA HIS A 225 -8.08 14.24 -6.75
C HIS A 225 -8.98 15.25 -7.46
N ASN A 226 -10.31 15.15 -7.32
CA ASN A 226 -11.30 16.02 -7.97
C ASN A 226 -11.10 16.16 -9.48
N LYS A 227 -10.64 15.09 -10.13
CA LYS A 227 -10.46 15.03 -11.58
C LYS A 227 -11.61 14.23 -12.19
N GLN A 228 -12.13 14.72 -13.31
CA GLN A 228 -13.21 14.03 -14.01
C GLN A 228 -12.68 12.74 -14.63
N VAL A 229 -13.32 11.62 -14.33
CA VAL A 229 -13.09 10.37 -15.06
C VAL A 229 -13.71 10.56 -16.44
N PRO A 230 -12.94 10.45 -17.54
CA PRO A 230 -13.54 10.52 -18.87
C PRO A 230 -14.66 9.48 -18.99
N THR A 231 -15.79 9.84 -19.58
CA THR A 231 -16.84 8.87 -19.87
C THR A 231 -16.30 7.91 -20.92
N HIS A 232 -15.92 6.71 -20.52
CA HIS A 232 -15.66 5.65 -21.49
C HIS A 232 -16.91 4.78 -21.62
N TRP A 233 -17.44 4.18 -20.54
CA TRP A 233 -18.71 3.44 -20.56
C TRP A 233 -19.36 3.40 -19.15
N GLU A 234 -20.39 4.22 -18.87
CA GLU A 234 -21.52 3.83 -18.00
C GLU A 234 -22.35 2.67 -18.61
N ILE A 235 -21.83 2.06 -19.68
CA ILE A 235 -22.49 1.07 -20.51
C ILE A 235 -21.71 -0.24 -20.35
N CYS A 236 -21.91 -0.93 -19.24
CA CYS A 236 -22.53 -2.25 -19.39
C CYS A 236 -23.63 -2.27 -18.34
N LYS A 237 -24.87 -2.17 -18.81
CA LYS A 237 -25.96 -2.89 -18.18
C LYS A 237 -25.62 -4.37 -18.12
#